data_AF-A0A1X9MJN6-F1
#
_entry.id   AF-A0A1X9MJN6-F1
#
_cell.length_a   1.000
_cell.length_b   1.000
_cell.length_c   1.000
_cell.angle_alpha   90.00
_cell.angle_beta   90.00
_cell.angle_gamma   90.00
#
_symmetry.space_group_name_H-M   'P 1'
#
loop_
_entity.id
_entity.type
_entity.pdbx_description
1 polymer ?
#
loop_
_entity_poly.entity_id
_entity_poly.type
_entity_poly.pdbx_seq_one_letter_code
_entity_poly.pdbx_strand_id
1 'polypeptide(L)' 'MEKLFVGFHYVSAITSFVVTLPQKGESKVISYEDFRCFFVETGFVSSNAMLGGAYVETEILEEFDFDINGVEGVELVCAS' A
#
# COMPACT_ATOMS: atom_id res chain seq x y z
N MET A 1 -8.00 5.52 -12.73
CA MET A 1 -8.16 4.70 -11.50
C MET A 1 -7.39 5.41 -10.41
N GLU A 2 -8.08 5.77 -9.33
CA GLU A 2 -7.51 6.58 -8.27
C GLU A 2 -6.49 5.77 -7.46
N LYS A 3 -5.39 6.43 -7.09
CA LYS A 3 -4.34 5.84 -6.26
C LYS A 3 -4.12 6.68 -5.03
N LEU A 4 -3.83 6.03 -3.91
CA LEU A 4 -3.46 6.67 -2.66
C LEU A 4 -2.04 6.32 -2.28
N PHE A 5 -1.34 7.29 -1.70
CA PHE A 5 -0.01 7.07 -1.18
C PHE A 5 -0.08 6.28 0.13
N VAL A 6 0.68 5.18 0.20
CA VAL A 6 0.92 4.44 1.43
C VAL A 6 2.40 4.38 1.73
N GLY A 7 2.75 4.44 3.02
CA GLY A 7 4.05 4.04 3.52
C GLY A 7 4.03 2.58 3.94
N PHE A 8 5.13 1.86 3.85
CA PHE A 8 5.21 0.48 4.32
C PHE A 8 6.58 0.16 4.91
N HIS A 9 6.62 -0.75 5.89
CA HIS A 9 7.87 -1.32 6.38
C HIS A 9 7.69 -2.75 6.89
N TYR A 10 8.71 -3.58 6.70
CA TYR A 10 8.74 -4.96 7.15
C TYR A 10 9.12 -5.07 8.63
N VAL A 11 8.36 -5.87 9.37
CA VAL A 11 8.58 -6.18 10.79
C VAL A 11 8.85 -7.67 10.94
N SER A 12 10.14 -8.01 11.11
CA SER A 12 10.59 -9.41 11.15
C SER A 12 10.06 -10.21 12.34
N ALA A 13 9.74 -9.55 13.46
CA ALA A 13 9.22 -10.22 14.66
C ALA A 13 7.84 -10.88 14.43
N ILE A 14 7.09 -10.41 13.44
CA ILE A 14 5.74 -10.89 13.10
C ILE A 14 5.62 -11.30 11.62
N THR A 15 6.75 -11.35 10.89
CA THR A 15 6.82 -11.72 9.47
C THR A 15 5.75 -11.01 8.62
N SER A 16 5.61 -9.69 8.82
CA SER A 16 4.53 -8.91 8.21
C SER A 16 5.01 -7.51 7.83
N PHE A 17 4.27 -6.85 6.95
CA PHE A 17 4.42 -5.44 6.66
C PHE A 17 3.42 -4.63 7.48
N VAL A 18 3.87 -3.53 8.05
CA VAL A 18 2.97 -2.46 8.50
C VAL A 18 2.82 -1.50 7.34
N VAL A 19 1.60 -1.39 6.81
CA VAL A 19 1.25 -0.46 5.75
C VAL A 19 0.42 0.67 6.36
N THR A 20 0.81 1.91 6.09
CA THR A 20 0.23 3.11 6.68
C THR A 20 -0.35 3.98 5.59
N LEU A 21 -1.60 4.40 5.75
CA LEU A 21 -2.25 5.44 4.97
C LEU A 21 -2.02 6.79 5.68
N PRO A 22 -1.04 7.61 5.27
CA PRO A 22 -0.59 8.73 6.07
C PRO A 22 -1.65 9.83 6.22
N GLN A 23 -2.50 10.04 5.21
CA GLN A 23 -3.57 11.04 5.24
C GLN A 23 -4.58 10.81 6.37
N LYS A 24 -4.76 9.55 6.81
CA LYS A 24 -5.65 9.16 7.90
C LYS A 24 -4.90 8.84 9.20
N GLY A 25 -3.58 8.65 9.14
CA GLY A 25 -2.80 8.07 10.24
C GLY A 25 -3.19 6.62 10.55
N GLU A 26 -3.88 5.95 9.63
CA GLU A 26 -4.32 4.56 9.77
C GLU A 26 -3.19 3.61 9.37
N SER A 27 -3.05 2.50 10.08
CA SER A 27 -2.10 1.45 9.72
C SER A 27 -2.73 0.07 9.82
N LYS A 28 -2.33 -0.81 8.92
CA LYS A 28 -2.71 -2.22 8.88
C LYS A 28 -1.47 -3.10 8.89
N VAL A 29 -1.62 -4.26 9.51
CA VAL A 29 -0.60 -5.32 9.45
C VAL A 29 -1.04 -6.27 8.34
N ILE A 30 -0.20 -6.39 7.32
CA ILE A 30 -0.42 -7.25 6.15
C ILE A 30 0.62 -8.35 6.18
N SER A 31 0.21 -9.60 6.01
CA SER A 31 1.12 -10.73 6.01
C SER A 31 2.18 -10.57 4.91
N TYR A 32 3.36 -11.17 5.09
CA TYR A 32 4.38 -11.14 4.03
C TYR A 32 3.84 -11.69 2.71
N GLU A 33 3.06 -12.77 2.74
CA GLU A 33 2.50 -13.40 1.54
C GLU A 33 1.49 -12.49 0.83
N ASP A 34 0.56 -11.88 1.57
CA ASP A 34 -0.42 -10.96 0.98
C ASP A 34 0.26 -9.70 0.42
N PHE A 35 1.24 -9.15 1.13
CA PHE A 35 1.99 -8.00 0.65
C PHE A 35 2.69 -8.31 -0.67
N ARG A 36 3.27 -9.51 -0.80
CA ARG A 36 3.91 -9.97 -2.03
C ARG A 36 2.90 -10.07 -3.18
N CYS A 37 1.77 -10.74 -2.96
CA CYS A 37 0.75 -10.91 -3.99
C CYS A 37 0.14 -9.58 -4.45
N PHE A 38 -0.22 -8.70 -3.52
CA PHE A 38 -1.02 -7.51 -3.84
C PHE A 38 -0.21 -6.24 -4.10
N PHE A 39 1.02 -6.11 -3.58
CA PHE A 39 1.84 -4.91 -3.76
C PHE A 39 3.03 -5.13 -4.68
N VAL A 40 3.64 -6.31 -4.67
CA VAL A 40 4.82 -6.60 -5.50
C VAL A 40 4.43 -7.11 -6.87
N GLU A 41 3.56 -8.13 -6.96
CA GLU A 41 3.20 -8.74 -8.25
C GLU A 41 2.38 -7.80 -9.15
N THR A 42 1.61 -6.89 -8.54
CA THR A 42 0.89 -5.79 -9.21
C THR A 42 1.82 -4.63 -9.61
N GLY A 43 3.08 -4.64 -9.16
CA GLY A 43 4.13 -3.71 -9.60
C GLY A 43 4.21 -2.39 -8.82
N PHE A 44 3.52 -2.24 -7.69
CA PHE A 44 3.64 -1.03 -6.85
C PHE A 44 4.95 -0.98 -6.07
N VAL A 45 5.50 -2.13 -5.70
CA VAL A 45 6.65 -2.26 -4.79
C VAL A 45 7.69 -3.23 -5.35
N SER A 46 8.98 -2.88 -5.21
CA SER A 46 10.08 -3.80 -5.58
C SER A 46 10.10 -5.04 -4.70
N SER A 47 10.45 -6.18 -5.29
CA SER A 47 10.46 -7.49 -4.64
C SER A 47 11.39 -7.63 -3.43
N ASN A 48 12.33 -6.70 -3.25
CA ASN A 48 13.29 -6.68 -2.16
C ASN A 48 13.14 -5.46 -1.23
N ALA A 49 12.10 -4.63 -1.44
CA ALA A 49 11.88 -3.46 -0.61
C ALA A 49 11.40 -3.88 0.79
N MET A 50 12.13 -3.44 1.81
CA MET A 50 11.78 -3.68 3.22
C MET A 50 11.16 -2.44 3.88
N LEU A 51 11.24 -1.27 3.24
CA LEU A 51 10.69 0.00 3.68
C LEU A 51 10.51 0.89 2.44
N GLY A 52 9.45 1.69 2.40
CA GLY A 52 9.26 2.67 1.34
C GLY A 52 7.88 3.29 1.35
N GLY A 53 7.50 3.84 0.20
CA GLY A 53 6.14 4.27 -0.08
C GLY A 53 5.79 4.07 -1.54
N ALA A 54 4.50 3.90 -1.81
CA ALA A 54 3.97 3.63 -3.14
C ALA A 54 2.58 4.25 -3.32
N TYR A 55 2.21 4.56 -4.56
CA TYR A 55 0.85 4.92 -4.93
C TYR A 55 0.11 3.64 -5.32
N VAL A 56 -0.81 3.21 -4.47
CA VAL A 56 -1.55 1.95 -4.58
C VAL A 56 -3.00 2.23 -4.95
N GLU A 57 -3.58 1.37 -5.77
CA GLU A 57 -4.98 1.47 -6.20
C GLU A 57 -5.92 1.36 -5.00
N THR A 58 -6.95 2.20 -4.96
CA THR A 58 -7.90 2.25 -3.84
C THR A 58 -8.57 0.90 -3.60
N GLU A 59 -8.88 0.14 -4.67
CA GLU A 59 -9.48 -1.19 -4.58
C GLU A 59 -8.63 -2.17 -3.74
N ILE A 60 -7.30 -2.14 -3.91
CA ILE A 60 -6.39 -2.98 -3.11
C ILE A 60 -6.39 -2.55 -1.66
N LEU A 61 -6.48 -1.23 -1.39
CA LEU A 61 -6.52 -0.74 -0.01
C LEU A 61 -7.83 -1.12 0.69
N GLU A 62 -8.94 -1.13 -0.04
CA GLU A 62 -10.24 -1.58 0.47
C GLU A 62 -10.23 -3.07 0.84
N GLU A 63 -9.54 -3.93 0.08
CA GLU A 63 -9.35 -5.36 0.41
C GLU A 63 -8.62 -5.58 1.76
N PHE A 64 -7.86 -4.59 2.23
CA PHE A 64 -7.17 -4.62 3.52
C PHE A 64 -7.85 -3.75 4.60
N ASP A 65 -9.15 -3.47 4.43
CA ASP A 65 -9.99 -2.70 5.36
C ASP A 65 -9.50 -1.28 5.66
N PHE A 66 -8.80 -0.61 4.72
CA PHE A 66 -8.46 0.81 4.88
C PHE A 66 -9.70 1.69 4.68
N ASP A 67 -9.90 2.69 5.55
CA ASP A 67 -10.95 3.70 5.36
C ASP A 67 -10.49 4.80 4.39
N ILE A 68 -10.88 4.65 3.13
CA ILE A 68 -10.55 5.62 2.08
C ILE A 68 -11.54 6.80 2.00
N ASN A 69 -12.60 6.82 2.81
CA ASN A 69 -13.63 7.86 2.72
C ASN A 69 -13.05 9.25 3.03
N GLY A 70 -13.27 10.20 2.13
CA GLY A 70 -12.81 11.58 2.29
C GLY A 70 -11.30 11.77 2.10
N VAL A 71 -10.60 10.81 1.51
CA VAL A 71 -9.21 10.96 1.08
C VAL A 71 -9.17 11.26 -0.42
N GLU A 72 -8.55 12.38 -0.81
CA GLU A 72 -8.41 12.72 -2.23
C GLU A 72 -7.34 11.82 -2.89
N GLY A 73 -7.78 11.05 -3.88
CA GLY A 73 -6.92 10.23 -4.73
C GLY A 73 -6.12 11.04 -5.73
N VAL A 74 -5.05 10.45 -6.25
CA VAL A 74 -4.35 10.98 -7.44
C VAL A 74 -4.61 10.07 -8.64
N GLU A 75 -4.95 10.68 -9.78
CA GLU A 75 -4.88 9.99 -11.07
C GLU A 75 -3.48 10.16 -11.67
N LEU A 76 -2.69 9.09 -11.63
CA LEU A 76 -1.41 9.06 -12.32
C LEU A 76 -1.65 8.79 -13.81
N VAL A 77 -1.65 9.88 -14.59
CA VAL A 77 -1.61 9.80 -16.05
C VAL A 77 -0.15 9.67 -16.48
N CYS A 78 0.18 8.63 -17.24
CA CYS A 78 1.47 8.56 -17.91
C CYS A 78 1.61 9.78 -18.82
N ALA A 79 2.64 10.60 -18.62
CA ALA A 79 3.00 11.63 -19.58
C ALA A 79 3.41 10.92 -20.87
N SER A 80 2.61 11.11 -21.91
CA SER A 80 2.85 10.64 -23.28
C SER A 80 4.00 11.38 -23.94
#